data_AF-A0A967JRM0-F1
#
_entry.id   AF-A0A967JRM0-F1
#
_cell.length_a   1.000
_cell.length_b   1.000
_cell.length_c   1.000
_cell.angle_alpha   90.00
_cell.angle_beta   90.00
_cell.angle_gamma   90.00
#
_symmetry.space_group_name_H-M   'P 1'
#
loop_
_entity.id
_entity.type
_entity.pdbx_description
1 polymer ?
#
loop_
_entity_poly.entity_id
_entity_poly.type
_entity_poly.pdbx_seq_one_letter_code
_entity_poly.pdbx_strand_id
1 'polypeptide(L)' 'SRRIDPYRVAAGDVPIEVRGGGFGTRQINNFLSADVHDADKLIAVEVLTPEGNWSSYPPHKHDERSADEVILEEIYYF' A
#
# COMPACT_ATOMS: atom_id res chain seq x y z
N SER A 1 -18.63 3.10 11.35
CA SER A 1 -17.64 2.05 11.05
C SER A 1 -18.32 0.70 11.13
N ARG A 2 -17.98 -0.21 10.21
CA ARG A 2 -18.49 -1.59 10.25
C ARG A 2 -17.65 -2.43 11.23
N ARG A 3 -18.30 -3.35 11.96
CA ARG A 3 -17.60 -4.35 12.77
C ARG A 3 -17.04 -5.45 11.86
N ILE A 4 -15.76 -5.73 12.02
CA ILE A 4 -15.04 -6.83 11.37
C ILE A 4 -14.47 -7.69 12.50
N ASP A 5 -14.71 -8.99 12.46
CA ASP A 5 -14.17 -9.90 13.48
C ASP A 5 -12.66 -10.06 13.29
N PRO A 6 -11.88 -10.20 14.38
CA PRO A 6 -10.43 -10.34 14.28
C PRO A 6 -10.03 -11.56 13.45
N TYR A 7 -9.05 -11.39 12.56
CA TYR A 7 -8.47 -12.46 11.76
C TYR A 7 -6.95 -12.30 11.66
N ARG A 8 -6.28 -13.37 11.24
CA ARG A 8 -4.84 -13.41 11.01
C ARG A 8 -4.57 -13.70 9.55
N VAL A 9 -3.64 -12.94 8.98
CA VAL A 9 -3.02 -13.25 7.68
C VAL A 9 -1.65 -13.86 7.96
N ALA A 10 -1.34 -15.03 7.37
CA ALA A 10 0.00 -15.58 7.48
C ALA A 10 0.95 -14.84 6.53
N ALA A 11 2.23 -14.73 6.90
CA ALA A 11 3.22 -14.08 6.03
C ALA A 11 3.31 -14.71 4.63
N GLY A 12 3.12 -16.03 4.52
CA GLY A 12 3.13 -16.74 3.24
C GLY A 12 1.89 -16.49 2.37
N ASP A 13 0.83 -15.91 2.94
CA ASP A 13 -0.42 -15.59 2.22
C ASP A 13 -0.45 -14.12 1.76
N VAL A 14 0.54 -13.30 2.14
CA VAL A 14 0.62 -11.89 1.73
C VAL A 14 0.99 -11.80 0.25
N PRO A 15 0.16 -11.18 -0.60
CA PRO A 15 0.49 -10.99 -2.00
C PRO A 15 1.70 -10.07 -2.16
N ILE A 16 2.66 -10.53 -2.96
CA ILE A 16 3.86 -9.78 -3.29
C ILE A 16 3.76 -9.31 -4.74
N GLU A 17 4.01 -8.02 -4.96
CA GLU A 17 4.07 -7.40 -6.28
C GLU A 17 5.44 -6.77 -6.50
N VAL A 18 6.02 -6.96 -7.68
CA VAL A 18 7.16 -6.15 -8.15
C VAL A 18 6.62 -5.08 -9.08
N ARG A 19 6.81 -3.81 -8.71
CA ARG A 19 6.27 -2.65 -9.44
C ARG A 19 7.38 -1.71 -9.90
N GLY A 20 7.17 -1.08 -11.06
CA GLY A 20 8.06 -0.06 -11.62
C GLY A 20 9.03 -0.63 -12.66
N GLY A 21 10.10 0.12 -12.93
CA GLY A 21 11.16 -0.27 -13.84
C GLY A 21 12.40 0.60 -13.64
N GLY A 22 13.58 0.06 -13.97
CA GLY A 22 14.86 0.73 -13.71
C GLY A 22 14.99 1.15 -12.25
N PHE A 23 15.38 2.42 -12.02
CA PHE A 23 15.49 3.01 -10.68
C PHE A 23 14.15 3.17 -9.95
N GLY A 24 13.00 2.95 -10.60
CA GLY A 24 11.69 2.92 -9.95
C GLY A 24 11.26 1.54 -9.46
N THR A 25 12.09 0.50 -9.60
CA THR A 25 11.73 -0.88 -9.25
C THR A 25 11.67 -1.06 -7.74
N ARG A 26 10.57 -1.62 -7.23
CA ARG A 26 10.39 -1.96 -5.81
C ARG A 26 9.55 -3.22 -5.63
N GLN A 27 9.71 -3.87 -4.48
CA GLN A 27 8.80 -4.92 -4.03
C GLN A 27 7.75 -4.29 -3.10
N ILE A 28 6.49 -4.68 -3.28
CA ILE A 28 5.35 -4.25 -2.46
C ILE A 28 4.75 -5.51 -1.82
N ASN A 29 4.66 -5.51 -0.49
CA ASN A 29 4.01 -6.55 0.29
C ASN A 29 2.63 -6.04 0.72
N ASN A 30 1.57 -6.54 0.08
CA ASN A 30 0.20 -6.03 0.20
C ASN A 30 -0.56 -6.66 1.39
N PHE A 31 -0.07 -6.48 2.62
CA PHE A 31 -0.61 -7.16 3.80
C PHE A 31 -1.95 -6.60 4.32
N LEU A 32 -2.35 -5.40 3.89
CA LEU A 32 -3.66 -4.80 4.12
C LEU A 32 -3.96 -3.76 3.01
N SER A 33 -3.64 -4.08 1.75
CA SER A 33 -4.05 -3.21 0.65
C SER A 33 -5.58 -3.25 0.48
N ALA A 34 -6.14 -2.19 -0.12
CA ALA A 34 -7.59 -1.98 -0.16
C ALA A 34 -8.38 -3.12 -0.85
N ASP A 35 -7.71 -3.88 -1.70
CA ASP A 35 -8.26 -4.96 -2.53
C ASP A 35 -7.94 -6.38 -2.02
N VAL A 36 -7.11 -6.52 -0.98
CA VAL A 36 -6.62 -7.83 -0.53
C VAL A 36 -7.30 -8.30 0.75
N HIS A 37 -7.52 -7.42 1.73
CA HIS A 37 -8.01 -7.80 3.05
C HIS A 37 -9.08 -6.83 3.57
N ASP A 38 -9.98 -7.36 4.41
CA ASP A 38 -11.13 -6.59 4.88
C ASP A 38 -10.73 -5.59 5.98
N ALA A 39 -10.97 -4.31 5.72
CA ALA A 39 -10.77 -3.21 6.64
C ALA A 39 -11.81 -2.11 6.39
N ASP A 40 -12.20 -1.39 7.45
CA ASP A 40 -13.20 -0.31 7.32
C ASP A 40 -12.56 1.03 6.94
N LYS A 41 -11.35 1.31 7.44
CA LYS A 41 -10.67 2.61 7.29
C LYS A 41 -9.15 2.54 7.13
N LEU A 42 -8.56 1.36 7.24
CA LEU A 42 -7.10 1.20 7.20
C LEU A 42 -6.69 0.62 5.86
N ILE A 43 -5.63 1.18 5.29
CA ILE A 43 -4.86 0.60 4.19
C ILE A 43 -3.41 0.59 4.66
N ALA A 44 -2.73 -0.53 4.48
CA ALA A 44 -1.32 -0.62 4.83
C ALA A 44 -0.58 -1.56 3.87
N VAL A 45 0.60 -1.11 3.45
CA VAL A 45 1.50 -1.82 2.55
C VAL A 45 2.93 -1.64 3.04
N GLU A 46 3.79 -2.63 2.82
CA GLU A 46 5.23 -2.50 3.01
C GLU A 46 5.90 -2.37 1.64
N VAL A 47 6.80 -1.41 1.49
CA VAL A 47 7.52 -1.17 0.23
C VAL A 47 9.01 -1.33 0.47
N LEU A 48 9.59 -2.38 -0.11
CA LEU A 48 11.02 -2.61 -0.08
C LEU A 48 11.65 -1.99 -1.32
N THR A 49 12.47 -0.96 -1.07
CA THR A 49 13.13 -0.17 -2.11
C THR A 49 14.61 -0.56 -2.13
N PRO A 50 15.12 -1.16 -3.23
CA PRO A 50 16.54 -1.40 -3.37
C PRO A 50 17.36 -0.11 -3.24
N GLU A 51 18.62 -0.25 -2.83
CA GLU A 51 19.54 0.89 -2.75
C GLU A 51 19.65 1.63 -4.09
N GLY A 52 19.61 2.96 -4.05
CA GLY A 52 19.65 3.81 -5.24
C GLY A 52 18.34 3.91 -6.02
N ASN A 53 17.31 3.13 -5.66
CA ASN A 53 15.99 3.23 -6.25
C ASN A 53 15.10 4.27 -5.54
N TRP A 54 14.06 4.68 -6.25
CA TRP A 54 13.04 5.61 -5.78
C TRP A 54 11.69 4.91 -5.61
N SER A 55 11.08 5.16 -4.45
CA SER A 55 9.70 4.79 -4.14
C SER A 55 8.79 6.01 -4.10
N SER A 56 7.48 5.76 -4.12
CA SER A 56 6.44 6.79 -4.26
C SER A 56 6.63 7.69 -5.50
N TYR A 57 7.29 7.12 -6.52
CA TYR A 57 7.55 7.74 -7.82
C TYR A 57 6.88 6.94 -8.97
N PRO A 58 6.32 7.59 -10.01
CA PRO A 58 6.09 9.03 -10.15
C PRO A 58 5.27 9.63 -9.00
N PRO A 59 5.43 10.94 -8.70
CA PRO A 59 4.74 11.58 -7.58
C PRO A 59 3.23 11.49 -7.79
N HIS A 60 2.51 11.27 -6.70
CA HIS A 60 1.06 11.21 -6.65
C HIS A 60 0.55 11.87 -5.37
N LYS A 61 -0.75 12.19 -5.35
CA LYS A 61 -1.45 12.78 -4.22
C LYS A 61 -2.78 12.09 -4.00
N HIS A 62 -3.30 12.23 -2.79
CA HIS A 62 -4.58 11.70 -2.34
C HIS A 62 -5.14 12.63 -1.25
N ASP A 63 -5.17 13.93 -1.54
CA ASP A 63 -5.57 15.00 -0.60
C ASP A 63 -6.93 15.64 -0.95
N GLU A 64 -7.53 15.26 -2.08
CA GLU A 64 -8.80 15.80 -2.56
C GLU A 64 -9.85 14.72 -2.85
N ARG A 65 -11.13 15.09 -2.72
CA ARG A 65 -12.26 14.25 -3.16
C ARG A 65 -12.67 14.67 -4.57
N SER A 66 -12.43 13.80 -5.55
CA SER A 66 -12.85 14.00 -6.93
C SER A 66 -13.41 12.70 -7.54
N ALA A 67 -13.60 12.67 -8.86
CA ALA A 67 -13.95 11.44 -9.58
C ALA A 67 -12.79 10.44 -9.62
N ASP A 68 -11.55 10.94 -9.63
CA ASP A 68 -10.32 10.14 -9.83
C ASP A 68 -9.46 10.06 -8.56
N GLU A 69 -9.83 10.78 -7.50
CA GLU A 69 -9.05 10.91 -6.28
C GLU A 69 -9.91 10.77 -5.02
N VAL A 70 -9.28 10.24 -3.97
CA VAL A 70 -9.85 10.05 -2.65
C VAL A 70 -8.92 10.66 -1.61
N ILE A 71 -9.49 11.20 -0.53
CA ILE A 71 -8.72 11.76 0.58
C ILE A 71 -8.20 10.62 1.44
N LEU A 72 -6.87 10.46 1.50
CA LEU A 72 -6.17 9.47 2.33
C LEU A 72 -5.05 10.19 3.09
N GLU A 73 -5.03 10.01 4.40
CA GLU A 73 -3.84 10.36 5.18
C GLU A 73 -2.84 9.22 5.04
N GLU A 74 -1.59 9.55 4.75
CA GLU A 74 -0.51 8.56 4.59
C GLU A 74 0.65 8.88 5.52
N ILE A 75 1.13 7.86 6.22
CA ILE A 75 2.24 7.93 7.16
C ILE A 75 3.26 6.88 6.77
N TYR A 76 4.54 7.26 6.76
CA TYR A 76 5.65 6.36 6.50
C TYR A 76 6.37 6.02 7.81
N TYR A 77 6.65 4.74 8.00
CA TYR A 77 7.54 4.23 9.03
C TYR A 77 8.72 3.54 8.35
N PHE A 78 9.95 3.94 8.72
CA PHE A 78 11.20 3.48 8.12
C PHE A 78 12.07 2.78 9.17
#